data_AF-A0A4S4ZQW5-F1
#
_entry.id   AF-A0A4S4ZQW5-F1
#
_cell.length_a   1.000
_cell.length_b   1.000
_cell.length_c   1.000
_cell.angle_alpha   90.00
_cell.angle_beta   90.00
_cell.angle_gamma   90.00
#
_symmetry.space_group_name_H-M   'P 1'
#
loop_
_entity.id
_entity.type
_entity.pdbx_description
1 polymer ?
#
loop_
_entity_poly.entity_id
_entity_poly.type
_entity_poly.pdbx_seq_one_letter_code
_entity_poly.pdbx_strand_id
1 'polypeptide(L)' 'MVSRPDGFVVLLPVKSPGTGKSRLAGLSDCERSRLAAAFARDALAACLATPAITRVVVVSDDAE' A
#
# COMPACT_ATOMS: atom_id res chain seq x y z
N MET A 1 -23.70 25.38 5.76
CA MET A 1 -23.78 24.24 4.82
C MET A 1 -22.39 23.67 4.70
N VAL A 2 -22.14 22.45 5.21
CA VAL A 2 -20.83 21.81 5.05
C VAL A 2 -20.83 21.16 3.67
N SER A 3 -20.05 21.69 2.73
CA SER A 3 -19.77 21.01 1.46
C SER A 3 -19.04 19.72 1.78
N ARG A 4 -19.57 18.59 1.30
CA ARG A 4 -18.82 17.34 1.31
C ARG A 4 -17.73 17.43 0.25
N PRO A 5 -16.50 16.97 0.53
CA PRO A 5 -15.46 16.92 -0.49
C PRO A 5 -15.89 15.99 -1.62
N ASP A 6 -15.54 16.35 -2.86
CA ASP A 6 -15.84 15.58 -4.08
C ASP A 6 -15.10 14.23 -4.13
N GLY A 7 -14.25 13.95 -3.14
CA GLY A 7 -13.59 12.68 -2.93
C GLY A 7 -12.43 12.79 -1.94
N PHE A 8 -11.72 11.68 -1.75
CA PHE A 8 -10.59 11.55 -0.84
C PHE A 8 -9.32 11.15 -1.59
N VAL A 9 -8.19 11.64 -1.12
CA VAL A 9 -6.87 11.17 -1.55
C VAL A 9 -6.28 10.29 -0.46
N VAL A 10 -5.83 9.10 -0.83
CA VAL A 10 -5.12 8.21 0.09
C VAL A 10 -3.62 8.40 -0.05
N LEU A 11 -2.95 8.67 1.06
CA LEU A 11 -1.50 8.48 1.19
C LEU A 11 -1.28 7.05 1.68
N LEU A 12 -0.62 6.21 0.87
CA LEU A 12 -0.35 4.81 1.18
C LEU A 12 1.16 4.62 1.39
N PRO A 13 1.64 4.62 2.65
CA PRO A 13 3.02 4.31 2.95
C PRO A 13 3.30 2.83 2.68
N VAL A 14 4.28 2.54 1.84
CA VAL A 14 4.76 1.19 1.53
C VAL A 14 6.25 1.17 1.79
N LYS A 15 6.72 0.22 2.61
CA LYS A 15 8.15 0.03 2.84
C LYS A 15 8.71 -0.95 1.81
N SER A 16 9.98 -0.79 1.40
CA SER A 16 10.61 -1.71 0.45
C SER A 16 10.42 -3.19 0.87
N PRO A 17 10.04 -4.09 -0.06
CA PRO A 17 9.68 -5.47 0.25
C PRO A 17 10.74 -6.28 1.01
N GLY A 18 12.03 -5.94 0.88
CA GLY A 18 13.13 -6.64 1.58
C GLY A 18 13.37 -6.20 3.03
N THR A 19 12.91 -5.02 3.43
CA THR A 19 13.18 -4.43 4.75
C THR A 19 11.94 -4.38 5.64
N GLY A 20 10.79 -4.77 5.10
CA GLY A 20 9.52 -4.86 5.80
C GLY A 20 9.23 -6.22 6.45
N LYS A 21 8.13 -6.26 7.20
CA LYS A 21 7.47 -7.51 7.64
C LYS A 21 8.35 -8.51 8.42
N SER A 22 9.28 -8.03 9.25
CA SER A 22 10.14 -8.88 10.11
C SER A 22 9.39 -9.86 11.01
N ARG A 23 8.11 -9.57 11.31
CA ARG A 23 7.20 -10.45 12.07
C ARG A 23 6.73 -11.69 11.29
N LEU A 24 6.90 -11.74 9.96
CA LEU A 24 6.69 -12.93 9.13
C LEU A 24 7.92 -13.85 9.21
N ALA A 25 8.26 -14.25 10.43
CA ALA A 25 9.35 -15.19 10.68
C ALA A 25 9.00 -16.58 10.11
N GLY A 26 10.02 -17.31 9.66
CA GLY A 26 9.85 -18.66 9.09
C GLY A 26 9.67 -18.69 7.56
N LEU A 27 9.55 -17.53 6.91
CA LEU A 27 9.63 -17.41 5.45
C LEU A 27 11.04 -17.03 5.02
N SER A 28 11.47 -17.53 3.87
CA SER A 28 12.69 -17.02 3.22
C SER A 28 12.55 -15.53 2.88
N ASP A 29 13.67 -14.83 2.75
CA ASP A 29 13.67 -13.40 2.41
C ASP A 29 12.97 -13.12 1.08
N CYS A 30 13.09 -14.04 0.11
CA CYS A 30 12.42 -13.97 -1.17
C CYS A 30 10.88 -14.10 -1.04
N GLU A 31 10.40 -15.04 -0.22
CA GLU A 31 8.96 -15.21 0.03
C GLU A 31 8.38 -14.02 0.79
N ARG A 32 9.10 -13.54 1.82
CA ARG A 32 8.71 -12.37 2.60
C ARG A 32 8.61 -11.12 1.73
N SER A 33 9.57 -10.92 0.83
CA SER A 33 9.55 -9.82 -0.14
C SER A 33 8.38 -9.93 -1.11
N ARG A 34 8.15 -11.10 -1.69
CA ARG A 34 6.99 -11.33 -2.59
C ARG A 34 5.67 -11.05 -1.88
N LEU A 35 5.53 -11.49 -0.63
CA LEU A 35 4.31 -11.28 0.14
C LEU A 35 4.14 -9.81 0.58
N ALA A 36 5.23 -9.12 0.93
CA ALA A 36 5.18 -7.68 1.21
C ALA A 36 4.70 -6.88 -0.02
N ALA A 37 5.19 -7.21 -1.21
CA ALA A 37 4.73 -6.61 -2.46
C ALA A 37 3.27 -6.94 -2.77
N ALA A 38 2.85 -8.19 -2.54
CA ALA A 38 1.45 -8.59 -2.72
C ALA A 38 0.50 -7.79 -1.82
N PHE A 39 0.83 -7.62 -0.53
CA PHE A 39 0.02 -6.82 0.39
C PHE A 39 -0.12 -5.36 -0.03
N ALA A 40 0.95 -4.75 -0.55
CA ALA A 40 0.90 -3.38 -1.05
C ALA A 40 -0.03 -3.27 -2.26
N ARG A 41 0.04 -4.24 -3.19
CA ARG A 41 -0.84 -4.31 -4.38
C ARG A 41 -2.30 -4.51 -4.00
N ASP A 42 -2.58 -5.39 -3.04
CA ASP A 42 -3.95 -5.65 -2.58
C ASP A 42 -4.55 -4.41 -1.89
N ALA A 43 -3.76 -3.71 -1.07
CA ALA A 43 -4.18 -2.46 -0.45
C ALA A 43 -4.45 -1.36 -1.49
N LEU A 44 -3.58 -1.23 -2.49
CA LEU A 44 -3.77 -0.29 -3.59
C LEU A 44 -5.03 -0.63 -4.41
N ALA A 45 -5.24 -1.90 -4.74
CA ALA A 45 -6.42 -2.36 -5.47
C ALA A 45 -7.72 -2.03 -4.71
N ALA A 46 -7.74 -2.26 -3.39
CA ALA A 46 -8.87 -1.89 -2.56
C ALA A 46 -9.12 -0.38 -2.54
N CYS A 47 -8.07 0.44 -2.49
CA CYS A 47 -8.20 1.89 -2.57
C CYS A 47 -8.79 2.32 -3.93
N LEU A 48 -8.28 1.78 -5.03
CA LEU A 48 -8.73 2.11 -6.39
C LEU A 48 -10.18 1.63 -6.67
N ALA A 49 -10.62 0.56 -6.01
CA ALA A 49 -11.99 0.07 -6.11
C ALA A 49 -13.00 0.88 -5.28
N THR A 50 -12.53 1.79 -4.42
CA THR A 50 -13.39 2.57 -3.52
C THR A 50 -13.91 3.83 -4.22
N PRO A 51 -15.22 3.99 -4.47
CA PRO A 51 -15.74 5.07 -5.31
C PRO A 51 -15.44 6.49 -4.83
N ALA A 52 -15.29 6.68 -3.51
CA ALA A 52 -14.99 7.98 -2.93
C ALA A 52 -13.50 8.36 -3.00
N ILE A 53 -12.61 7.44 -3.40
CA ILE A 53 -11.18 7.71 -3.54
C ILE A 53 -10.91 8.18 -4.97
N THR A 54 -10.43 9.41 -5.11
CA THR A 54 -10.12 10.01 -6.41
C THR A 54 -8.66 9.85 -6.80
N ARG A 55 -7.79 9.60 -5.82
CA ARG A 55 -6.36 9.39 -6.05
C ARG A 55 -5.72 8.59 -4.91
N VAL A 56 -4.73 7.77 -5.27
CA VAL A 56 -3.81 7.14 -4.32
C VAL A 56 -2.40 7.64 -4.61
N VAL A 57 -1.70 8.05 -3.56
CA VAL A 57 -0.30 8.46 -3.59
C VAL A 57 0.47 7.46 -2.76
N VAL A 58 1.23 6.59 -3.42
CA VAL A 58 2.13 5.65 -2.75
C VAL A 58 3.38 6.42 -2.34
N VAL A 59 3.73 6.32 -1.05
CA VAL A 59 4.96 6.89 -0.50
C VAL A 59 5.86 5.72 -0.12
N SER A 60 7.00 5.61 -0.79
CA SER A 60 7.91 4.48 -0.64
C SER A 60 9.35 4.95 -0.50
N ASP A 61 10.13 4.21 0.29
CA ASP A 61 11.60 4.28 0.32
C ASP A 61 12.24 3.30 -0.69
N ASP A 62 11.42 2.52 -1.38
CA ASP A 62 11.84 1.72 -2.53
C ASP A 62 12.07 2.60 -3.75
N ALA A 63 13.17 2.34 -4.47
CA ALA A 63 13.54 3.09 -5.67
C ALA A 63 12.85 2.56 -6.94
N GLU A 64 12.28 1.35 -6.85
CA GLU A 64 11.42 0.71 -7.87
C GLU A 64 9.95 0.72 -7.45
#